data_AF-A0A7V9CUD1-F1
#
_entry.id   AF-A0A7V9CUD1-F1
#
_cell.length_a   1.000
_cell.length_b   1.000
_cell.length_c   1.000
_cell.angle_alpha   90.00
_cell.angle_beta   90.00
_cell.angle_gamma   90.00
#
_symmetry.space_group_name_H-M   'P 1'
#
loop_
_entity.id
_entity.type
_entity.pdbx_description
1 polymer ?
#
loop_
_entity_poly.entity_id
_entity_poly.type
_entity_poly.pdbx_seq_one_letter_code
_entity_poly.pdbx_strand_id
1 'polypeptide(L)'
;MSLRSRRIEQPAVLPDGTEVIVRVGVPDDPYIPRRELSTVDVELWAEDRVLAAVNTVLDPEQESEGLALAREIVAGLESGSLAPTAGAIEPLADTLR
;
A
#
# COMPACT_ATOMS: atom_id res chain seq x y z
N MET A 1 -13.48 -5.30 -9.37
CA MET A 1 -12.27 -6.10 -9.74
C MET A 1 -11.76 -6.67 -8.41
N SER A 2 -10.52 -7.12 -8.29
CA SER A 2 -9.96 -7.53 -6.98
C SER A 2 -8.53 -7.03 -6.84
N LEU A 3 -8.05 -6.90 -5.60
CA LEU A 3 -6.67 -6.53 -5.26
C LEU A 3 -5.66 -7.57 -5.76
N ARG A 4 -6.13 -8.80 -6.01
CA ARG A 4 -5.35 -9.81 -6.74
C ARG A 4 -5.20 -9.43 -8.21
N SER A 5 -6.27 -9.08 -8.90
CA SER A 5 -6.20 -8.79 -10.35
C SER A 5 -5.51 -7.46 -10.66
N ARG A 6 -5.60 -6.47 -9.76
CA ARG A 6 -5.10 -5.13 -9.96
C ARG A 6 -4.73 -4.52 -8.61
N ARG A 7 -3.50 -4.03 -8.50
CA ARG A 7 -3.08 -3.21 -7.36
C ARG A 7 -3.68 -1.81 -7.50
N ILE A 8 -4.10 -1.26 -6.38
CA ILE A 8 -4.44 0.16 -6.27
C ILE A 8 -3.12 0.91 -6.22
N GLU A 9 -2.99 1.94 -7.05
CA GLU A 9 -1.83 2.83 -7.05
C GLU A 9 -2.32 4.25 -6.84
N GLN A 10 -1.79 4.92 -5.82
CA GLN A 10 -2.11 6.31 -5.50
C GLN A 10 -0.81 7.10 -5.31
N PRO A 11 -0.58 8.18 -6.07
CA PRO A 11 0.54 9.07 -5.83
C PRO A 11 0.32 9.90 -4.56
N ALA A 12 1.41 10.25 -3.89
CA ALA A 12 1.49 11.21 -2.79
C ALA A 12 2.73 12.08 -2.99
N VAL A 13 2.64 13.36 -2.63
CA VAL A 13 3.79 14.26 -2.59
C VAL A 13 4.11 14.58 -1.13
N LEU A 14 5.29 14.18 -0.67
CA LEU A 14 5.73 14.45 0.70
C LEU A 14 5.96 15.96 0.91
N PRO A 15 5.97 16.45 2.16
CA PRO A 15 6.20 17.87 2.46
C PRO A 15 7.54 18.42 1.95
N ASP A 16 8.53 17.56 1.73
CA ASP A 16 9.84 17.93 1.16
C ASP A 16 9.86 17.95 -0.38
N GLY A 17 8.73 17.64 -1.01
CA GLY A 17 8.56 17.58 -2.47
C GLY A 17 8.87 16.22 -3.09
N THR A 18 9.26 15.22 -2.29
CA THR A 18 9.51 13.86 -2.79
C THR A 18 8.21 13.20 -3.24
N GLU A 19 8.19 12.63 -4.44
CA GLU A 19 7.06 11.85 -4.94
C GLU A 19 7.13 10.40 -4.46
N VAL A 20 6.01 9.90 -3.94
CA VAL A 20 5.85 8.51 -3.49
C VAL A 20 4.61 7.90 -4.14
N ILE A 21 4.71 6.66 -4.59
CA ILE A 21 3.56 5.85 -5.01
C ILE A 21 3.19 4.89 -3.90
N VAL A 22 1.96 5.00 -3.40
CA VAL A 22 1.35 4.04 -2.49
C VAL A 22 0.69 2.94 -3.32
N ARG A 23 1.14 1.70 -3.16
CA ARG A 23 0.53 0.53 -3.78
C ARG A 23 -0.17 -0.31 -2.74
N VAL A 24 -1.40 -0.76 -3.03
CA VAL A 24 -2.15 -1.70 -2.19
C VAL A 24 -2.67 -2.85 -3.04
N GLY A 25 -2.29 -4.08 -2.70
CA GLY A 25 -2.86 -5.27 -3.32
C GLY A 25 -2.01 -6.51 -3.15
N VAL A 26 -2.26 -7.56 -3.93
CA VAL A 26 -1.41 -8.76 -3.90
C VAL A 26 -0.06 -8.43 -4.53
N PRO A 27 1.09 -8.78 -3.91
CA PRO A 27 2.40 -8.51 -4.48
C PRO A 27 2.71 -9.33 -5.72
N ASP A 28 3.62 -8.78 -6.53
CA ASP A 28 4.22 -9.50 -7.64
C ASP A 28 5.41 -10.32 -7.11
N ASP A 29 5.22 -11.64 -7.02
CA ASP A 29 6.26 -12.59 -6.65
C ASP A 29 6.70 -13.40 -7.88
N PRO A 30 7.98 -13.37 -8.27
CA PRO A 30 8.46 -14.10 -9.44
C PRO A 30 8.52 -15.62 -9.23
N TYR A 31 8.45 -16.09 -7.99
CA TYR A 31 8.52 -17.51 -7.62
C TYR A 31 7.15 -18.11 -7.34
N ILE A 32 6.16 -17.30 -6.95
CA ILE A 32 4.81 -17.77 -6.62
C ILE A 32 3.80 -17.17 -7.61
N PRO A 33 3.04 -18.00 -8.36
CA PRO A 33 2.00 -17.50 -9.24
C PRO A 33 1.01 -16.61 -8.49
N ARG A 34 0.68 -15.44 -9.05
CA ARG A 34 -0.23 -14.46 -8.43
C ARG A 34 -1.61 -15.01 -8.04
N ARG A 35 -2.08 -16.08 -8.68
CA ARG A 35 -3.35 -16.77 -8.32
C ARG A 35 -3.26 -17.57 -7.01
N GLU A 36 -2.05 -17.84 -6.51
CA GLU A 36 -1.77 -18.65 -5.31
C GLU A 36 -1.46 -17.76 -4.09
N LEU A 37 -1.26 -16.45 -4.27
CA LEU A 37 -0.97 -15.50 -3.19
C LEU A 37 -2.24 -14.85 -2.62
N SER A 38 -2.58 -15.05 -1.35
CA SER A 38 -3.72 -14.35 -0.72
C SER A 38 -3.32 -13.09 0.04
N THR A 39 -2.04 -12.91 0.37
CA THR A 39 -1.58 -11.76 1.14
C THR A 39 -1.72 -10.47 0.33
N VAL A 40 -2.40 -9.50 0.91
CA VAL A 40 -2.43 -8.11 0.44
C VAL A 40 -1.42 -7.31 1.25
N ASP A 41 -0.58 -6.54 0.57
CA ASP A 41 0.38 -5.64 1.19
C ASP A 41 0.15 -4.19 0.79
N VAL A 42 0.82 -3.31 1.54
CA VAL A 42 1.08 -1.93 1.16
C VAL A 42 2.56 -1.81 0.83
N GLU A 43 2.88 -1.20 -0.31
CA GLU A 43 4.24 -0.78 -0.64
C GLU A 43 4.29 0.74 -0.86
N LEU A 44 5.31 1.38 -0.32
CA LEU A 44 5.67 2.77 -0.64
C LEU A 44 6.86 2.76 -1.58
N TRP A 45 6.71 3.37 -2.75
CA TRP A 45 7.76 3.47 -3.76
C TRP A 45 8.17 4.93 -3.97
N ALA A 46 9.47 5.20 -3.96
CA ALA A 46 10.01 6.45 -4.49
C ALA A 46 10.95 6.11 -5.64
N GLU A 47 10.67 6.65 -6.83
CA GLU A 47 11.33 6.25 -8.08
C GLU A 47 11.24 4.71 -8.25
N ASP A 48 12.38 4.03 -8.38
CA ASP A 48 12.49 2.58 -8.52
C ASP A 48 12.83 1.85 -7.20
N ARG A 49 12.63 2.51 -6.05
CA ARG A 49 13.00 1.97 -4.73
C ARG A 49 11.80 1.83 -3.82
N VAL A 50 11.70 0.67 -3.17
CA VAL A 50 10.75 0.44 -2.07
C VAL A 50 11.29 1.12 -0.80
N LEU A 51 10.54 2.06 -0.26
CA LEU A 51 10.82 2.73 1.01
C LEU A 51 10.28 1.93 2.21
N ALA A 52 9.11 1.30 2.02
CA ALA A 52 8.45 0.48 3.02
C ALA A 52 7.55 -0.57 2.34
N ALA A 53 7.44 -1.74 2.96
CA ALA A 53 6.46 -2.75 2.61
C ALA A 53 5.90 -3.36 3.90
N VAL A 54 4.57 -3.44 4.02
CA VAL A 54 3.89 -4.05 5.18
C VAL A 54 2.72 -4.89 4.68
N ASN A 55 2.54 -6.07 5.28
CA ASN A 55 1.34 -6.87 5.02
C ASN A 55 0.13 -6.19 5.65
N THR A 56 -1.04 -6.44 5.09
CA THR A 56 -2.31 -5.97 5.63
C THR A 56 -3.13 -7.16 6.13
N VAL A 57 -4.15 -6.87 6.94
CA VAL A 57 -5.19 -7.83 7.30
C VAL A 57 -6.27 -8.01 6.23
N LEU A 58 -6.14 -7.34 5.08
CA LEU A 58 -7.14 -7.38 4.01
C LEU A 58 -7.05 -8.66 3.18
N ASP A 59 -8.20 -9.15 2.77
CA ASP A 59 -8.35 -10.18 1.75
C ASP A 59 -8.34 -9.58 0.34
N PRO A 60 -7.96 -10.35 -0.70
CA PRO A 60 -7.88 -9.84 -2.07
C PRO A 60 -9.19 -9.30 -2.64
N GLU A 61 -10.33 -9.72 -2.10
CA GLU A 61 -11.67 -9.31 -2.53
C GLU A 61 -12.09 -7.94 -1.97
N GLN A 62 -11.36 -7.40 -0.98
CA GLN A 62 -11.68 -6.14 -0.26
C GLN A 62 -11.17 -4.89 -0.98
N GLU A 63 -11.64 -4.68 -2.22
CA GLU A 63 -11.19 -3.56 -3.06
C GLU A 63 -11.51 -2.17 -2.46
N SER A 64 -12.69 -2.02 -1.84
CA SER A 64 -13.13 -0.74 -1.27
C SER A 64 -12.30 -0.32 -0.07
N GLU A 65 -11.98 -1.29 0.79
CA GLU A 65 -11.17 -1.16 1.99
C GLU A 65 -9.71 -0.89 1.61
N GLY A 66 -9.20 -1.56 0.59
CA GLY A 66 -7.88 -1.28 0.02
C GLY A 66 -7.76 0.15 -0.52
N LEU A 67 -8.83 0.66 -1.16
CA LEU A 67 -8.85 2.05 -1.64
C LEU A 67 -8.93 3.06 -0.49
N ALA A 68 -9.71 2.75 0.55
CA ALA A 68 -9.79 3.57 1.75
C ALA A 68 -8.44 3.65 2.47
N LEU A 69 -7.76 2.51 2.63
CA LEU A 69 -6.41 2.43 3.19
C LEU A 69 -5.42 3.27 2.37
N ALA A 70 -5.40 3.11 1.04
CA ALA A 70 -4.50 3.88 0.17
C ALA A 70 -4.70 5.40 0.33
N ARG A 71 -5.96 5.86 0.37
CA ARG A 71 -6.30 7.28 0.55
C ARG A 71 -5.88 7.83 1.91
N GLU A 72 -6.06 7.05 2.96
CA GLU A 72 -5.65 7.44 4.31
C GLU A 72 -4.13 7.58 4.41
N ILE A 73 -3.39 6.62 3.85
CA ILE A 73 -1.92 6.69 3.78
C ILE A 73 -1.48 7.93 3.01
N VAL A 74 -2.04 8.16 1.82
CA VAL A 74 -1.72 9.36 1.01
C VAL A 74 -1.95 10.64 1.82
N ALA A 75 -3.12 10.80 2.44
CA ALA A 75 -3.41 11.98 3.24
C ALA A 75 -2.42 12.17 4.42
N GLY A 76 -2.03 11.06 5.07
CA GLY A 76 -1.05 11.10 6.15
C GLY A 76 0.35 11.46 5.67
N LEU A 77 0.79 10.92 4.53
CA LEU A 77 2.08 11.22 3.91
C LEU A 77 2.15 12.68 3.44
N GLU A 78 1.13 13.15 2.71
CA GLU A 78 1.08 14.52 2.17
C GLU A 78 1.03 15.58 3.28
N SER A 79 0.33 15.28 4.38
CA SER A 79 0.29 16.17 5.54
C SER A 79 1.56 16.13 6.40
N GLY A 80 2.45 15.15 6.20
CA GLY A 80 3.60 14.89 7.05
C GLY A 80 3.27 14.29 8.42
N SER A 81 2.02 13.89 8.65
CA SER A 81 1.61 13.21 9.88
C SER A 81 1.99 11.74 9.91
N LEU A 82 2.25 11.13 8.73
CA LEU A 82 2.89 9.83 8.59
C LEU A 82 4.28 9.98 7.99
N ALA A 83 5.27 9.31 8.60
CA ALA A 83 6.57 9.11 7.98
C ALA A 83 6.48 8.00 6.91
N PRO A 84 7.25 8.07 5.80
CA PRO A 84 7.26 7.04 4.76
C PRO A 84 8.06 5.80 5.19
N THR A 85 7.63 5.14 6.27
CA THR A 85 8.33 4.02 6.91
C THR A 85 7.37 2.91 7.29
N ALA A 86 7.83 1.66 7.30
CA ALA A 86 6.99 0.51 7.62
C ALA A 86 6.27 0.67 8.98
N GLY A 87 6.99 1.04 10.04
CA GLY A 87 6.38 1.18 11.38
C GLY A 87 5.35 2.30 11.50
N ALA A 88 5.35 3.29 10.60
CA ALA A 88 4.30 4.30 10.56
C ALA A 88 3.05 3.83 9.79
N ILE A 89 3.23 2.94 8.80
CA ILE A 89 2.14 2.42 7.97
C ILE A 89 1.48 1.18 8.60
N GLU A 90 2.25 0.33 9.30
CA GLU A 90 1.79 -0.93 9.92
C GLU A 90 0.49 -0.78 10.73
N PRO A 91 0.31 0.23 11.62
CA PRO A 91 -0.94 0.38 12.37
C PRO A 91 -2.19 0.55 11.49
N LEU A 92 -2.03 1.21 10.34
CA LEU A 92 -3.10 1.40 9.37
C LEU A 92 -3.39 0.14 8.56
N ALA A 93 -2.37 -0.67 8.31
CA ALA A 93 -2.43 -1.93 7.59
C ALA A 93 -3.04 -3.08 8.43
N ASP A 94 -2.89 -3.01 9.75
CA ASP A 94 -3.41 -4.01 10.71
C ASP A 94 -4.88 -3.79 11.12
N THR A 95 -5.53 -2.77 10.56
CA THR A 95 -6.91 -2.41 10.92
C THR A 95 -7.89 -2.82 9.81
N LEU A 96 -8.90 -3.63 10.16
CA LEU A 96 -10.06 -3.88 9.30
C LEU A 96 -10.95 -2.62 9.25
N ARG A 97 -11.25 -2.16 8.04
CA ARG A 97 -12.10 -0.99 7.77
C ARG A 97 -13.44 -1.40 7.20
#